data_AF-A0A2N5CDP4-F1
#
_entry.id   AF-A0A2N5CDP4-F1
#
_cell.length_a   1.000
_cell.length_b   1.000
_cell.length_c   1.000
_cell.angle_alpha   90.00
_cell.angle_beta   90.00
_cell.angle_gamma   90.00
#
_symmetry.space_group_name_H-M   'P 1'
#
loop_
_entity.id
_entity.type
_entity.pdbx_description
1 polymer ?
#
loop_
_entity_poly.entity_id
_entity_poly.type
_entity_poly.pdbx_seq_one_letter_code
_entity_poly.pdbx_strand_id
1 'polypeptide(L)' 'MQRDKSLLDRILLTLRTESQASMTDLQLGKTLGNIDPSRLTHHLLLLQDHGLVEKTPNMAWRLTWLGHDRADVGSTR' A
#
# COMPACT_ATOMS: atom_id res chain seq x y z
N MET A 1 7.26 0.64 17.66
CA MET A 1 7.74 0.48 16.26
C MET A 1 7.19 -0.77 15.55
N GLN A 2 6.09 -1.37 16.03
CA GLN A 2 5.51 -2.59 15.44
C GLN A 2 4.23 -2.31 14.63
N ARG A 3 3.58 -1.16 14.90
CA ARG A 3 2.33 -0.74 14.25
C ARG A 3 2.53 -0.34 12.79
N ASP A 4 3.65 0.31 12.47
CA ASP A 4 3.95 0.82 11.13
C ASP A 4 4.22 -0.31 10.12
N LYS A 5 4.91 -1.38 10.56
CA LYS A 5 5.11 -2.58 9.74
C LYS A 5 3.79 -3.28 9.39
N SER A 6 2.88 -3.42 10.36
CA SER A 6 1.55 -4.00 10.11
C SER A 6 0.69 -3.15 9.17
N LEU A 7 0.90 -1.83 9.17
CA LEU A 7 0.18 -0.89 8.31
C LEU A 7 0.67 -0.99 6.85
N LEU A 8 1.98 -1.09 6.65
CA LEU A 8 2.59 -1.35 5.34
C LEU A 8 2.11 -2.67 4.75
N ASP A 9 2.16 -3.76 5.54
CA ASP A 9 1.69 -5.08 5.09
C ASP A 9 0.22 -5.03 4.71
N ARG A 10 -0.63 -4.38 5.53
CA ARG A 10 -2.05 -4.19 5.19
C ARG A 10 -2.25 -3.38 3.91
N ILE A 11 -1.50 -2.29 3.69
CA ILE A 11 -1.59 -1.50 2.45
C ILE A 11 -1.26 -2.38 1.24
N LEU A 12 -0.15 -3.14 1.32
CA LEU A 12 0.29 -4.04 0.26
C LEU A 12 -0.75 -5.14 0.00
N LEU A 13 -1.33 -5.72 1.05
CA LEU A 13 -2.34 -6.77 0.96
C LEU A 13 -3.66 -6.24 0.38
N THR A 14 -4.09 -5.04 0.76
CA THR A 14 -5.26 -4.37 0.19
C THR A 14 -5.06 -4.08 -1.30
N LEU A 15 -3.92 -3.49 -1.67
CA LEU A 15 -3.59 -3.21 -3.07
C LEU A 15 -3.46 -4.51 -3.89
N ARG A 16 -2.98 -5.61 -3.29
CA ARG A 16 -2.89 -6.93 -3.93
C ARG A 16 -4.28 -7.54 -4.14
N THR A 17 -5.14 -7.47 -3.13
CA THR A 17 -6.50 -8.02 -3.21
C THR A 17 -7.27 -7.32 -4.33
N GLU A 18 -7.01 -6.03 -4.50
CA GLU A 18 -7.50 -5.20 -5.59
C GLU A 18 -6.54 -5.20 -6.80
N SER A 19 -5.98 -6.37 -7.16
CA SER A 19 -4.90 -6.62 -8.16
C SER A 19 -5.02 -5.93 -9.53
N GLN A 20 -6.12 -5.23 -9.81
CA GLN A 20 -6.33 -4.48 -11.05
C GLN A 20 -6.80 -3.03 -10.87
N ALA A 21 -7.15 -2.61 -9.64
CA ALA A 21 -7.72 -1.30 -9.38
C ALA A 21 -6.70 -0.45 -8.59
N SER A 22 -6.04 0.47 -9.30
CA SER A 22 -5.24 1.52 -8.67
C SER A 22 -6.08 2.26 -7.62
N MET A 23 -5.65 2.28 -6.36
CA MET A 23 -6.40 2.87 -5.24
C MET A 23 -5.89 4.25 -4.87
N THR A 24 -6.82 5.17 -4.59
CA THR A 24 -6.47 6.50 -4.06
C THR A 24 -6.25 6.47 -2.55
N ASP A 25 -5.59 7.49 -2.02
CA ASP A 25 -5.35 7.66 -0.57
C ASP A 25 -6.65 7.57 0.25
N LEU A 26 -7.76 8.07 -0.30
CA LEU A 26 -9.09 8.00 0.32
C LEU A 26 -9.63 6.57 0.40
N GLN A 27 -9.44 5.75 -0.63
CA GLN A 27 -9.89 4.35 -0.61
C GLN A 27 -9.04 3.50 0.31
N LEU A 28 -7.72 3.73 0.33
CA LEU A 28 -6.83 3.11 1.30
C LEU A 28 -7.22 3.51 2.73
N GLY A 29 -7.41 4.80 3.00
CA GLY A 29 -7.85 5.28 4.30
C GLY A 29 -9.16 4.63 4.78
N LYS A 30 -10.14 4.46 3.89
CA LYS A 30 -11.40 3.78 4.20
C LYS A 30 -11.23 2.28 4.48
N THR A 31 -10.50 1.56 3.63
CA THR A 31 -10.29 0.10 3.77
C THR A 31 -9.45 -0.24 5.00
N LEU A 32 -8.49 0.60 5.35
CA LEU A 32 -7.63 0.42 6.51
C LEU A 32 -8.28 0.84 7.85
N GLY A 33 -9.49 1.41 7.82
CA GLY A 33 -10.26 1.75 9.02
C GLY A 33 -10.04 3.17 9.53
N ASN A 34 -10.02 4.17 8.63
CA ASN A 34 -9.91 5.60 8.94
C ASN A 34 -8.57 5.98 9.59
N ILE A 35 -7.48 5.58 8.93
CA ILE A 35 -6.11 5.95 9.32
C ILE A 35 -5.85 7.41 8.95
N ASP A 36 -5.05 8.11 9.78
CA ASP A 36 -4.58 9.46 9.50
C ASP A 36 -4.00 9.57 8.07
N PRO A 37 -4.54 10.47 7.23
CA PRO A 37 -4.10 10.62 5.84
C PRO A 37 -2.62 10.99 5.77
N SER A 38 -2.12 11.81 6.69
CA SER A 38 -0.70 12.19 6.75
C SER A 38 0.23 10.98 6.96
N ARG A 39 -0.20 10.02 7.79
CA ARG A 39 0.58 8.78 7.98
C ARG A 39 0.47 7.91 6.75
N LEU A 40 -0.72 7.75 6.19
CA LEU A 40 -0.96 6.93 5.01
C LEU A 40 -0.10 7.40 3.83
N THR A 41 -0.11 8.71 3.54
CA THR A 41 0.73 9.31 2.49
C THR A 41 2.22 9.11 2.77
N HIS A 42 2.66 9.26 4.01
CA HIS A 42 4.06 9.02 4.38
C HIS A 42 4.50 7.58 4.10
N HIS A 43 3.65 6.60 4.44
CA HIS A 43 3.95 5.19 4.19
C HIS A 43 3.93 4.86 2.69
N LEU A 44 3.03 5.47 1.92
CA LEU A 44 2.99 5.29 0.46
C LEU A 44 4.21 5.87 -0.23
N LEU A 45 4.69 7.03 0.23
CA LEU A 45 5.95 7.61 -0.23
C LEU A 45 7.14 6.71 0.08
N LEU A 46 7.20 6.11 1.28
CA LEU A 46 8.24 5.13 1.61
C LEU A 46 8.16 3.89 0.72
N LEU A 47 6.97 3.34 0.50
CA LEU A 47 6.78 2.20 -0.40
C LEU A 47 7.20 2.55 -1.84
N GLN A 48 6.95 3.78 -2.28
CA GLN A 48 7.34 4.27 -3.59
C GLN A 48 8.86 4.42 -3.71
N ASP A 49 9.51 4.98 -2.69
CA ASP A 49 10.96 5.10 -2.62
C ASP A 49 11.65 3.73 -2.68
N HIS A 50 11.05 2.74 -2.00
CA HIS A 50 11.48 1.34 -2.09
C HIS A 50 11.12 0.63 -3.42
N GLY A 51 10.41 1.29 -4.33
CA GLY A 51 9.98 0.73 -5.60
C GLY A 51 8.92 -0.36 -5.49
N LEU A 52 8.19 -0.45 -4.36
CA LEU A 52 7.14 -1.43 -4.11
C LEU A 52 5.77 -0.96 -4.64
N VAL A 53 5.54 0.36 -4.65
CA VAL A 53 4.35 0.96 -5.24
C VAL A 53 4.74 2.06 -6.23
N GLU A 54 3.87 2.31 -7.19
CA GLU A 54 3.99 3.39 -8.15
C GLU A 54 2.74 4.25 -8.12
N LYS A 55 2.92 5.55 -8.31
CA LYS A 55 1.81 6.49 -8.43
C LYS A 55 1.47 6.68 -9.90
N THR A 56 0.28 6.23 -10.27
CA THR A 56 -0.27 6.39 -11.62
C THR A 56 -0.61 7.86 -11.90
N PRO A 57 -0.69 8.27 -13.18
CA PRO A 57 -1.05 9.64 -13.57
C PRO A 57 -2.44 10.07 -13.06
N ASN A 58 -3.31 9.11 -12.71
CA ASN A 58 -4.63 9.38 -12.15
C ASN A 58 -4.61 9.61 -10.62
N MET A 59 -3.45 9.92 -10.04
CA MET A 59 -3.21 10.06 -8.59
C MET A 59 -3.54 8.80 -7.78
N ALA A 60 -3.62 7.64 -8.41
CA ALA A 60 -3.89 6.38 -7.73
C ALA A 60 -2.60 5.57 -7.53
N TRP A 61 -2.53 4.84 -6.43
CA TRP A 61 -1.43 3.98 -6.05
C TRP A 61 -1.63 2.58 -6.62
N ARG A 62 -0.58 2.03 -7.20
CA ARG A 62 -0.54 0.70 -7.77
C ARG A 62 0.68 -0.06 -7.24
N LEU A 63 0.57 -1.36 -7.05
CA LEU A 63 1.72 -2.20 -6.75
C LEU A 63 2.59 -2.41 -7.99
N THR A 64 3.90 -2.32 -7.79
CA THR A 64 4.87 -2.80 -8.77
C THR A 64 5.02 -4.31 -8.64
N TRP A 65 5.78 -4.92 -9.57
CA TRP A 65 6.17 -6.33 -9.46
C TRP A 65 6.87 -6.66 -8.14
N LEU A 66 7.73 -5.78 -7.64
CA LEU A 66 8.41 -5.95 -6.35
C LEU A 66 7.45 -5.84 -5.17
N GLY A 67 6.47 -4.93 -5.25
CA GLY A 67 5.40 -4.83 -4.26
C GLY A 67 4.56 -6.10 -4.18
N HIS A 68 4.25 -6.69 -5.33
CA HIS A 68 3.53 -7.96 -5.42
C HIS A 68 4.32 -9.11 -4.79
N ASP A 69 5.60 -9.28 -5.15
CA ASP A 69 6.47 -10.31 -4.57
C ASP A 69 6.55 -10.18 -3.04
N ARG A 70 6.78 -8.97 -2.54
CA ARG A 70 6.85 -8.71 -1.10
C ARG A 70 5.53 -8.95 -0.38
N ALA A 71 4.40 -8.58 -0.98
CA ALA A 71 3.07 -8.85 -0.45
C ALA A 71 2.75 -10.36 -0.38
N ASP A 72 3.32 -11.13 -1.32
CA ASP A 72 3.17 -12.59 -1.37
C ASP A 72 3.99 -13.26 -0.26
N VAL A 73 5.26 -12.86 -0.09
CA VAL A 73 6.15 -13.34 0.98
C VAL A 73 5.58 -13.04 2.37
N GLY A 74 4.88 -11.90 2.53
CA GLY A 74 4.19 -11.52 3.77
C GLY A 74 2.95 -12.37 4.11
N SER A 75 2.29 -12.97 3.11
CA SER A 75 1.09 -13.81 3.32
C SER A 75 1.39 -15.27 3.70
N THR A 76 2.61 -15.74 3.51
CA THR A 76 3.01 -17.15 3.73
C THR A 76 3.44 -17.50 5.17
N ARG A 77 2.95 -16.79 6.20
CA ARG A 77 3.34 -17.10 7.59
C ARG A 77 2.21 -17.09 8.61
#